data_AF-A0A3N4JDF2-F1
#
_entry.id   AF-A0A3N4JDF2-F1
#
_cell.length_a   1.000
_cell.length_b   1.000
_cell.length_c   1.000
_cell.angle_alpha   90.00
_cell.angle_beta   90.00
_cell.angle_gamma   90.00
#
_symmetry.space_group_name_H-M   'P 1'
#
loop_
_entity.id
_entity.type
_entity.pdbx_description
1 polymer ?
#
loop_
_entity_poly.entity_id
_entity_poly.type
_entity_poly.pdbx_seq_one_letter_code
_entity_poly.pdbx_strand_id
1 'polypeptide(L)' 'MEDNASSHDSDFTNRERERERIPKVDWPANSPGFNSIEHIWHLMKSRILCRRGEEKITTPTEIKTVLE' A
#
# COMPACT_ATOMS: atom_id res chain seq x y z
N MET A 1 10.65 -3.63 -2.43
CA MET A 1 10.14 -4.21 -1.17
C MET A 1 8.65 -4.32 -1.34
N GLU A 2 8.12 -5.54 -1.33
CA GLU A 2 6.71 -5.85 -1.52
C GLU A 2 6.41 -7.15 -0.77
N ASP A 3 5.15 -7.41 -0.45
CA ASP A 3 4.74 -8.65 0.19
C ASP A 3 4.64 -9.81 -0.83
N ASN A 4 4.32 -11.00 -0.34
CA ASN A 4 4.18 -12.20 -1.17
C ASN A 4 2.73 -12.40 -1.68
N ALA A 5 1.98 -11.33 -1.94
CA ALA A 5 0.69 -11.49 -2.61
C ALA A 5 0.89 -12.24 -3.95
N SER A 6 -0.05 -13.12 -4.31
CA SER A 6 0.10 -13.99 -5.50
C SER A 6 0.34 -13.21 -6.80
N SER A 7 -0.21 -12.00 -6.93
CA SER A 7 0.06 -11.11 -8.06
C SER A 7 1.51 -10.61 -8.12
N HIS A 8 2.17 -10.42 -6.96
CA HIS A 8 3.58 -10.02 -6.88
C HIS A 8 4.54 -11.18 -7.18
N ASP A 9 4.06 -12.43 -7.11
CA ASP A 9 4.86 -13.63 -7.38
C ASP A 9 4.39 -14.42 -8.61
N SER A 10 3.58 -13.80 -9.47
CA SER A 10 3.17 -14.44 -10.72
C SER A 10 4.33 -14.51 -11.72
N ASP A 11 4.31 -15.50 -12.61
CA ASP A 11 5.31 -15.66 -13.68
C ASP A 11 5.48 -14.38 -14.51
N PHE A 12 4.37 -13.69 -14.80
CA PHE A 12 4.40 -12.42 -15.52
C PHE A 12 5.17 -11.38 -14.72
N THR A 13 4.78 -11.12 -13.46
CA THR A 13 5.42 -10.11 -12.62
C THR A 13 6.90 -10.42 -12.40
N ASN A 14 7.25 -11.70 -12.17
CA ASN A 14 8.64 -12.14 -11.98
C ASN A 14 9.48 -11.90 -13.24
N ARG A 15 8.98 -12.26 -14.43
CA ARG A 15 9.65 -12.02 -15.71
C ARG A 15 9.87 -10.52 -15.98
N GLU A 16 8.86 -9.69 -15.73
CA GLU A 16 9.00 -8.23 -15.91
C GLU A 16 10.01 -7.67 -14.90
N ARG A 17 9.98 -8.13 -13.64
CA ARG A 17 10.94 -7.71 -12.61
C ARG A 17 12.39 -8.05 -13.00
N GLU A 18 12.63 -9.24 -13.55
CA GLU A 18 13.93 -9.65 -14.07
C GLU A 18 14.37 -8.80 -15.27
N ARG A 19 13.47 -8.51 -16.21
CA ARG A 19 13.76 -7.64 -17.36
C ARG A 19 14.22 -6.25 -16.92
N GLU A 20 13.55 -5.68 -15.92
CA GLU A 20 13.89 -4.37 -15.36
C GLU A 20 15.07 -4.43 -14.36
N ARG A 21 15.62 -5.62 -14.08
CA ARG A 21 16.70 -5.88 -13.11
C ARG A 21 16.39 -5.36 -11.71
N ILE A 22 15.14 -5.46 -11.29
CA ILE A 22 14.70 -5.03 -9.96
C ILE A 22 14.91 -6.19 -8.97
N PRO A 23 15.72 -6.04 -7.91
CA PRO A 23 15.89 -7.09 -6.92
C PRO A 23 14.60 -7.29 -6.10
N LYS A 24 14.19 -8.56 -5.89
CA LYS A 24 13.11 -8.93 -4.97
C LYS A 24 13.71 -9.17 -3.58
N VAL A 25 13.07 -8.60 -2.56
CA VAL A 25 13.41 -8.86 -1.16
C VAL A 25 12.65 -10.11 -0.72
N ASP A 26 13.32 -11.04 -0.06
CA ASP A 26 12.65 -12.18 0.58
C ASP A 26 11.78 -11.67 1.73
N TRP A 27 10.46 -11.76 1.54
CA TRP A 27 9.50 -11.25 2.49
C TRP A 27 8.97 -12.38 3.39
N PRO A 28 9.04 -12.27 4.73
CA PRO A 28 8.45 -13.27 5.61
C PRO A 28 6.92 -13.19 5.57
N ALA A 29 6.26 -14.36 5.56
CA ALA A 29 4.80 -14.44 5.61
C ALA A 29 4.24 -13.77 6.88
N ASN A 30 3.03 -13.21 6.78
CA ASN A 30 2.31 -12.59 7.91
C ASN A 30 3.10 -11.49 8.64
N SER A 31 3.95 -10.75 7.92
CA SER A 31 4.83 -9.73 8.51
C SER A 31 4.49 -8.32 8.02
N PRO A 32 3.28 -7.79 8.29
CA PRO A 32 2.90 -6.44 7.87
C PRO A 32 3.76 -5.35 8.54
N GLY A 33 4.27 -5.62 9.75
CA GLY A 33 5.11 -4.67 10.50
C GLY A 33 6.43 -4.31 9.80
N PHE A 34 6.89 -5.09 8.83
CA PHE A 34 8.06 -4.73 8.02
C PHE A 34 7.71 -3.85 6.83
N ASN A 35 6.44 -3.80 6.39
CA ASN A 35 6.04 -3.05 5.21
C ASN A 35 5.79 -1.58 5.57
N SER A 36 6.62 -0.68 5.05
CA SER A 36 6.50 0.76 5.33
C SER A 36 5.16 1.35 4.84
N ILE A 37 4.49 0.72 3.86
CA ILE A 37 3.19 1.19 3.36
C ILE A 37 2.10 1.12 4.43
N GLU A 38 2.19 0.17 5.36
CA GLU A 38 1.21 0.01 6.44
C GLU A 38 1.17 1.24 7.35
N HIS A 39 2.33 1.83 7.62
CA HIS A 39 2.43 3.06 8.39
C HIS A 39 1.85 4.25 7.60
N ILE A 40 2.11 4.33 6.30
CA ILE A 40 1.53 5.36 5.44
C ILE A 40 0.00 5.25 5.43
N TRP A 41 -0.55 4.04 5.28
CA TRP A 41 -2.00 3.81 5.35
C TRP A 41 -2.60 4.19 6.70
N HIS A 42 -1.88 3.97 7.81
CA HIS A 42 -2.32 4.44 9.13
C HIS A 42 -2.48 5.97 9.16
N LEU A 43 -1.47 6.70 8.66
CA LEU A 43 -1.51 8.17 8.58
C LEU A 43 -2.62 8.65 7.64
N MET A 44 -2.80 8.01 6.48
CA MET A 44 -3.86 8.33 5.53
C MET A 44 -5.25 8.15 6.16
N LYS A 45 -5.48 7.02 6.84
CA LYS A 45 -6.74 6.76 7.56
C LYS A 45 -7.01 7.83 8.62
N SER A 46 -5.99 8.23 9.38
CA SER A 46 -6.13 9.31 10.37
C SER A 46 -6.57 10.63 9.71
N ARG A 47 -5.96 11.01 8.57
CA ARG A 47 -6.36 12.24 7.85
C ARG A 47 -7.78 12.18 7.30
N ILE A 48 -8.19 11.04 6.74
CA ILE A 48 -9.54 10.83 6.20
C ILE A 48 -10.59 10.86 7.32
N LEU A 49 -10.32 10.21 8.45
CA LEU A 49 -11.26 10.05 9.55
C LEU A 49 -11.36 11.27 10.48
N CYS A 50 -10.33 12.12 10.52
CA CYS A 50 -10.28 13.27 11.43
C CYS A 50 -10.53 14.64 10.74
N ARG A 51 -11.03 14.66 9.49
CA ARG A 51 -11.31 15.93 8.81
C ARG A 51 -12.44 16.67 9.53
N ARG A 52 -12.08 17.79 10.19
CA ARG A 52 -13.00 18.77 10.80
C ARG A 52 -13.95 18.22 11.87
N GLY A 53 -13.53 17.22 12.62
CA GLY A 53 -14.16 16.86 13.90
C GLY A 53 -15.38 15.94 13.84
N GLU A 54 -16.21 15.94 12.79
CA GLU A 54 -17.46 15.14 12.81
C GLU A 54 -17.90 14.49 11.48
N GLU A 55 -17.23 14.71 10.35
CA GLU A 55 -17.64 14.10 9.07
C GLU A 55 -16.69 12.97 8.65
N LYS A 56 -17.18 11.72 8.70
CA LYS A 56 -16.51 10.59 8.03
C LYS A 56 -16.60 10.82 6.53
N ILE A 57 -15.47 11.07 5.90
CA ILE A 57 -15.39 11.12 4.44
C ILE A 57 -15.61 9.69 3.91
N THR A 58 -16.64 9.52 3.10
CA THR A 58 -17.02 8.21 2.55
C THR A 58 -17.03 8.17 1.03
N THR A 59 -16.98 9.32 0.36
CA THR A 59 -16.98 9.36 -1.11
C THR A 59 -15.55 9.32 -1.67
N PRO A 60 -15.29 8.57 -2.76
CA PRO A 60 -13.97 8.52 -3.37
C PRO A 60 -13.42 9.89 -3.80
N THR A 61 -14.31 10.78 -4.26
CA THR A 61 -13.95 12.14 -4.68
C THR A 61 -13.39 12.95 -3.52
N GLU A 62 -14.06 12.94 -2.37
CA GLU A 62 -13.60 13.68 -1.19
C GLU A 62 -12.35 13.05 -0.56
N ILE A 63 -12.25 11.71 -0.56
CA ILE A 63 -11.03 11.00 -0.12
C ILE A 63 -9.84 11.47 -0.96
N LYS A 64 -10.02 11.57 -2.28
CA LYS A 64 -8.98 12.05 -3.19
C LYS A 64 -8.55 13.48 -2.85
N THR A 65 -9.49 14.40 -2.62
CA THR A 65 -9.19 15.78 -2.21
C THR A 65 -8.39 15.89 -0.91
N VAL A 66 -8.49 14.91 0.00
CA VAL A 66 -7.74 14.90 1.26
C VAL A 66 -6.34 14.30 1.13
N LEU A 67 -6.13 13.45 0.13
CA LEU A 67 -4.88 12.72 -0.08
C LEU A 67 -3.94 13.39 -1.11
N GLU A 68 -4.46 14.33 -1.91
CA GLU A 68 -3.69 15.23 -2.79
C GLU A 68 -3.03 16.38 -2.02
#